data_AF-A0A812SIA8-F1
#
_entry.id   AF-A0A812SIA8-F1
#
_cell.length_a   1.000
_cell.length_b   1.000
_cell.length_c   1.000
_cell.angle_alpha   90.00
_cell.angle_beta   90.00
_cell.angle_gamma   90.00
#
_symmetry.space_group_name_H-M   'P 1'
#
loop_
_entity.id
_entity.type
_entity.pdbx_description
1 polymer ?
#
loop_
_entity_poly.entity_id
_entity_poly.type
_entity_poly.pdbx_seq_one_letter_code
_entity_poly.pdbx_strand_id
1 'polypeptide(L)'
;LVAKLEPYLVTMYHTCRINGMEFVLPHRTGDLTIATNLSPSQRYTIWCGRNTEAVYGKTVLQALLVDAGTQMFEPQRQDDELRVEFVGDSITAGWLVLNDPGSYVNQNQTGEDIFQTWDRHLADAWGTSNWRAVARTGIAIFPYTAYGLQFHRIKDRFLCSEFSYSQCCPNPWDFNKWQADVVVINVGTNDYIPVNPNKPSAATFAVGYGELLLVVRSKYPHALILCIMPLAYTCDSQSRYDAMCRGLTEAVRDAEDEKIRLHLTGTRQAPWLNCNADYVDGTHPTIAGGKKFADRLLPGLTPQIRQFFPEKCRGIGSRCQSPAPVSTSLQNTLSTTDKTTSAASTVATTGLPSTTAASGSRCCYPNCRGPQSFCNTETESPFCTSSAENCQQCGGELCGGGSQTTAAPPSSTTGRTIPASTTTTSEGTESTSGVPGGAVCCYPDCGAPQNQCNTERDSPFCTSSAANCRGCGGELCSGGGGGAQTSAEPTTTTTW
;
A
#
# COMPACT_ATOMS: atom_id res chain seq x y z
N LEU A 1 8.68 -36.69 8.07
CA LEU A 1 8.20 -35.60 7.18
C LEU A 1 9.28 -34.56 7.01
N VAL A 2 9.72 -34.35 5.77
CA VAL A 2 10.81 -33.45 5.42
C VAL A 2 10.40 -32.61 4.21
N ALA A 3 10.72 -31.32 4.18
CA ALA A 3 10.56 -30.47 3.01
C ALA A 3 11.90 -30.29 2.29
N LYS A 4 11.94 -30.58 0.99
CA LYS A 4 13.07 -30.21 0.14
C LYS A 4 12.93 -28.74 -0.25
N LEU A 5 13.83 -27.92 0.25
CA LEU A 5 13.88 -26.48 -0.01
C LEU A 5 15.18 -26.12 -0.71
N GLU A 6 15.14 -25.08 -1.54
CA GLU A 6 16.37 -24.52 -2.10
C GLU A 6 17.28 -23.96 -1.01
N PRO A 7 18.62 -24.08 -1.16
CA PRO A 7 19.57 -23.54 -0.21
C PRO A 7 19.59 -22.00 -0.26
N TYR A 8 19.91 -21.40 0.88
CA TYR A 8 19.98 -19.95 1.06
C TYR A 8 21.40 -19.52 1.42
N LEU A 9 21.72 -18.25 1.12
CA LEU A 9 22.98 -17.63 1.55
C LEU A 9 23.02 -17.41 3.07
N VAL A 10 21.86 -17.13 3.65
CA VAL A 10 21.63 -16.88 5.08
C VAL A 10 20.61 -17.87 5.63
N THR A 11 20.62 -18.13 6.94
CA THR A 11 19.64 -19.01 7.58
C THR A 11 18.24 -18.38 7.51
N MET A 12 17.29 -19.09 6.92
CA MET A 12 15.87 -18.77 6.94
C MET A 12 15.18 -19.46 8.11
N TYR A 13 14.14 -18.83 8.65
CA TYR A 13 13.32 -19.40 9.71
C TYR A 13 11.91 -19.65 9.21
N HIS A 14 11.37 -20.81 9.58
CA HIS A 14 10.03 -21.23 9.20
C HIS A 14 9.26 -21.69 10.44
N THR A 15 8.07 -21.13 10.63
CA THR A 15 7.15 -21.51 11.68
C THR A 15 6.25 -22.59 11.13
N CYS A 16 6.34 -23.78 11.70
CA CYS A 16 5.54 -24.94 11.33
C CYS A 16 4.61 -25.35 12.46
N ARG A 17 3.37 -25.72 12.12
CA ARG A 17 2.37 -26.26 13.03
C ARG A 17 2.05 -27.70 12.67
N ILE A 18 1.95 -28.55 13.69
CA ILE A 18 1.52 -29.94 13.56
C ILE A 18 0.37 -30.17 14.52
N ASN A 19 -0.83 -30.37 13.98
CA ASN A 19 -2.07 -30.45 14.77
C ASN A 19 -2.23 -29.29 15.77
N GLY A 20 -1.79 -28.10 15.37
CA GLY A 20 -1.86 -26.87 16.17
C GLY A 20 -0.66 -26.61 17.08
N MET A 21 0.24 -27.58 17.30
CA MET A 21 1.49 -27.32 18.03
C MET A 21 2.50 -26.65 17.12
N GLU A 22 3.04 -25.51 17.54
CA GLU A 22 3.91 -24.65 16.74
C GLU A 22 5.39 -24.81 17.10
N PHE A 23 6.26 -24.78 16.10
CA PHE A 23 7.71 -24.86 16.22
C PHE A 23 8.37 -23.93 15.19
N VAL A 24 9.47 -23.29 15.58
CA VAL A 24 10.31 -22.50 14.66
C VAL A 24 11.50 -23.35 14.24
N LEU A 25 11.69 -23.50 12.93
CA LEU A 25 12.71 -24.36 12.33
C LEU A 25 13.69 -23.52 11.50
N PRO A 26 15.00 -23.54 11.81
CA PRO A 26 16.01 -22.91 10.97
C PRO A 26 16.33 -23.79 9.75
N HIS A 27 16.54 -23.16 8.61
CA HIS A 27 16.96 -23.81 7.38
C HIS A 27 18.00 -22.96 6.65
N ARG A 28 19.08 -23.58 6.20
CA ARG A 28 20.12 -22.89 5.42
C ARG A 28 20.49 -23.67 4.17
N THR A 29 20.72 -24.96 4.32
CA THR A 29 21.06 -25.87 3.21
C THR A 29 20.41 -27.23 3.43
N GLY A 30 20.31 -28.02 2.35
CA GLY A 30 19.76 -29.37 2.41
C GLY A 30 18.25 -29.39 2.63
N ASP A 31 17.77 -30.50 3.17
CA ASP A 31 16.33 -30.69 3.41
C ASP A 31 15.93 -30.17 4.82
N LEU A 32 14.76 -29.57 4.94
CA LEU A 32 14.18 -29.11 6.21
C LEU A 32 13.35 -30.24 6.85
N THR A 33 13.85 -30.83 7.93
CA THR A 33 13.09 -31.80 8.72
C THR A 33 11.99 -31.10 9.51
N ILE A 34 10.73 -31.32 9.14
CA ILE A 34 9.57 -30.74 9.82
C ILE A 34 9.19 -31.56 11.05
N ALA A 35 9.14 -32.89 10.90
CA ALA A 35 8.85 -33.80 12.00
C ALA A 35 9.35 -35.21 11.76
N THR A 36 9.69 -35.87 12.87
CA THR A 36 10.06 -37.27 12.96
C THR A 36 9.20 -37.94 14.04
N ASN A 37 9.21 -39.28 14.08
CA ASN A 37 8.51 -40.07 15.10
C ASN A 37 7.00 -39.80 15.19
N LEU A 38 6.37 -39.46 14.06
CA LEU A 38 4.91 -39.35 13.98
C LEU A 38 4.28 -40.75 13.99
N SER A 39 3.13 -40.90 14.64
CA SER A 39 2.42 -42.18 14.69
C SER A 39 1.85 -42.51 13.31
N PRO A 40 2.13 -43.69 12.73
CA PRO A 40 1.62 -44.07 11.42
C PRO A 40 0.10 -44.28 11.39
N SER A 41 -0.55 -44.42 12.55
CA SER A 41 -2.00 -44.60 12.68
C SER A 41 -2.79 -43.29 12.82
N GLN A 42 -2.11 -42.14 12.81
CA GLN A 42 -2.74 -40.83 13.00
C GLN A 42 -2.68 -39.97 11.74
N ARG A 43 -3.70 -39.12 11.56
CA ARG A 43 -3.68 -38.03 10.59
C ARG A 43 -3.07 -36.79 11.22
N TYR A 44 -2.23 -36.10 10.45
CA TYR A 44 -1.63 -34.83 10.84
C TYR A 44 -1.99 -33.73 9.84
N THR A 45 -2.34 -32.56 10.35
CA THR A 45 -2.39 -31.32 9.57
C THR A 45 -1.09 -30.56 9.81
N ILE A 46 -0.36 -30.29 8.72
CA ILE A 46 0.86 -29.48 8.75
C ILE A 46 0.59 -28.15 8.04
N TRP A 47 0.99 -27.07 8.70
CA TRP A 47 1.02 -25.73 8.12
C TRP A 47 2.42 -25.17 8.37
N CYS A 48 3.05 -24.54 7.38
CA CYS A 48 4.33 -23.86 7.58
C CYS A 48 4.31 -22.51 6.86
N GLY A 49 4.91 -21.51 7.50
CA GLY A 49 5.12 -20.19 6.91
C GLY A 49 6.52 -19.69 7.20
N ARG A 50 7.00 -18.76 6.36
CA ARG A 50 8.31 -18.13 6.51
C ARG A 50 8.22 -16.96 7.49
N ASN A 51 9.17 -16.87 8.41
CA ASN A 51 9.18 -15.84 9.45
C ASN A 51 9.71 -14.49 8.95
N THR A 52 10.64 -14.52 7.99
CA THR A 52 11.49 -13.39 7.60
C THR A 52 11.12 -12.79 6.24
N GLU A 53 11.46 -11.52 6.03
CA GLU A 53 11.18 -10.72 4.85
C GLU A 53 11.74 -11.33 3.56
N ALA A 54 11.06 -11.08 2.45
CA ALA A 54 11.47 -11.51 1.10
C ALA A 54 12.86 -10.98 0.68
N VAL A 55 13.36 -9.95 1.35
CA VAL A 55 14.70 -9.38 1.14
C VAL A 55 15.83 -10.39 1.32
N TYR A 56 15.61 -11.42 2.15
CA TYR A 56 16.61 -12.46 2.42
C TYR A 56 16.64 -13.59 1.38
N GLY A 57 15.88 -13.46 0.29
CA GLY A 57 15.83 -14.41 -0.81
C GLY A 57 14.46 -15.06 -0.95
N LYS A 58 14.30 -15.93 -1.95
CA LYS A 58 13.05 -16.62 -2.25
C LYS A 58 13.02 -18.00 -1.61
N THR A 59 11.89 -18.37 -1.02
CA THR A 59 11.66 -19.73 -0.51
C THR A 59 10.94 -20.57 -1.56
N VAL A 60 11.56 -21.67 -1.98
CA VAL A 60 11.01 -22.59 -2.98
C VAL A 60 10.86 -23.98 -2.36
N LEU A 61 9.62 -24.46 -2.26
CA LEU A 61 9.31 -25.84 -1.89
C LEU A 61 9.36 -26.73 -3.14
N GLN A 62 10.35 -27.61 -3.20
CA GLN A 62 10.56 -28.51 -4.34
C GLN A 62 9.80 -29.82 -4.18
N ALA A 63 9.80 -30.38 -2.97
CA ALA A 63 9.14 -31.64 -2.66
C ALA A 63 8.84 -31.78 -1.17
N LEU A 64 7.86 -32.62 -0.85
CA LEU A 64 7.67 -33.18 0.49
C LEU A 64 8.12 -34.64 0.47
N LEU A 65 8.99 -35.00 1.41
CA LEU A 65 9.42 -36.38 1.64
C LEU A 65 8.70 -36.92 2.87
N VAL A 66 8.07 -38.07 2.68
CA VAL A 66 7.29 -38.78 3.67
C VAL A 66 7.68 -40.24 3.68
N ASP A 67 7.42 -40.92 4.79
CA ASP A 67 7.72 -42.35 4.92
C ASP A 67 6.84 -43.16 3.96
N ALA A 68 7.35 -44.32 3.52
CA ALA A 68 6.63 -45.20 2.61
C ALA A 68 5.25 -45.58 3.19
N GLY A 69 4.21 -45.54 2.35
CA GLY A 69 2.83 -45.81 2.77
C GLY A 69 2.09 -44.61 3.37
N THR A 70 2.72 -43.43 3.48
CA THR A 70 2.02 -42.21 3.89
C THR A 70 0.95 -41.83 2.87
N GLN A 71 -0.28 -41.68 3.35
CA GLN A 71 -1.38 -41.16 2.54
C GLN A 71 -1.46 -39.64 2.69
N MET A 72 -1.42 -38.93 1.56
CA MET A 72 -1.68 -37.49 1.51
C MET A 72 -3.17 -37.24 1.33
N PHE A 73 -3.68 -36.22 2.01
CA PHE A 73 -5.07 -35.77 1.89
C PHE A 73 -5.08 -34.34 1.38
N GLU A 74 -6.13 -33.99 0.64
CA GLU A 74 -6.36 -32.58 0.29
C GLU A 74 -6.54 -31.77 1.58
N PRO A 75 -5.87 -30.60 1.69
CA PRO A 75 -6.09 -29.72 2.82
C PRO A 75 -7.54 -29.24 2.86
N GLN A 76 -8.05 -28.98 4.07
CA GLN A 76 -9.39 -28.41 4.20
C GLN A 76 -9.44 -27.06 3.47
N ARG A 77 -10.49 -26.87 2.67
CA ARG A 77 -10.71 -25.58 2.02
C ARG A 77 -10.97 -24.51 3.07
N GLN A 78 -10.36 -23.35 2.88
CA GLN A 78 -10.47 -22.18 3.75
C GLN A 78 -11.34 -21.11 3.11
N ASP A 79 -12.34 -21.51 2.32
CA ASP A 79 -13.19 -20.59 1.56
C ASP A 79 -14.08 -19.74 2.49
N ASP A 80 -14.41 -20.29 3.66
CA ASP A 80 -15.18 -19.62 4.71
C ASP A 80 -14.31 -18.81 5.68
N GLU A 81 -12.98 -18.93 5.60
CA GLU A 81 -12.08 -18.12 6.43
C GLU A 81 -12.02 -16.67 5.93
N LEU A 82 -11.85 -15.74 6.86
CA LEU A 82 -11.58 -14.35 6.56
C LEU A 82 -10.21 -14.23 5.88
N ARG A 83 -10.18 -13.71 4.66
CA ARG A 83 -8.95 -13.45 3.89
C ARG A 83 -8.40 -12.08 4.24
N VAL A 84 -7.23 -12.04 4.88
CA VAL A 84 -6.65 -10.78 5.38
C VAL A 84 -5.29 -10.53 4.75
N GLU A 85 -5.09 -9.35 4.18
CA GLU A 85 -3.77 -8.88 3.75
C GLU A 85 -3.30 -7.72 4.61
N PHE A 86 -2.15 -7.89 5.25
CA PHE A 86 -1.47 -6.82 5.96
C PHE A 86 -0.47 -6.13 5.01
N VAL A 87 -0.52 -4.80 4.93
CA VAL A 87 0.38 -3.99 4.12
C VAL A 87 1.13 -3.06 5.05
N GLY A 88 2.45 -3.14 5.07
CA GLY A 88 3.20 -2.48 6.13
C GLY A 88 4.69 -2.27 5.90
N ASP A 89 5.33 -1.78 6.95
CA ASP A 89 6.77 -1.59 7.02
C ASP A 89 7.44 -2.62 7.97
N SER A 90 8.60 -2.27 8.52
CA SER A 90 9.35 -3.08 9.48
C SER A 90 8.52 -3.54 10.69
N ILE A 91 7.52 -2.76 11.11
CA ILE A 91 6.65 -3.09 12.25
C ILE A 91 5.74 -4.29 11.91
N THR A 92 5.33 -4.39 10.65
CA THR A 92 4.51 -5.52 10.15
C THR A 92 5.39 -6.70 9.75
N ALA A 93 6.59 -6.44 9.21
CA ALA A 93 7.56 -7.48 8.89
C ALA A 93 8.12 -8.20 10.13
N GLY A 94 8.07 -7.57 11.31
CA GLY A 94 8.59 -8.12 12.55
C GLY A 94 10.06 -7.85 12.78
N TRP A 95 10.61 -6.79 12.18
CA TRP A 95 12.00 -6.37 12.39
C TRP A 95 12.27 -6.12 13.88
N LEU A 96 13.32 -6.77 14.40
CA LEU A 96 13.74 -6.73 15.80
C LEU A 96 12.73 -7.24 16.83
N VAL A 97 11.58 -7.82 16.42
CA VAL A 97 10.50 -8.19 17.35
C VAL A 97 10.96 -9.17 18.44
N LEU A 98 12.00 -9.97 18.15
CA LEU A 98 12.58 -10.95 19.07
C LEU A 98 13.58 -10.35 20.08
N ASN A 99 13.88 -9.06 19.97
CA ASN A 99 14.81 -8.39 20.87
C ASN A 99 14.09 -7.84 22.11
N ASP A 100 14.85 -7.77 23.20
CA ASP A 100 14.42 -7.07 24.42
C ASP A 100 14.38 -5.54 24.23
N PRO A 101 13.61 -4.81 25.05
CA PRO A 101 13.62 -3.36 25.05
C PRO A 101 15.03 -2.78 25.23
N GLY A 102 15.42 -1.85 24.37
CA GLY A 102 16.75 -1.24 24.37
C GLY A 102 17.87 -2.12 23.78
N SER A 103 17.56 -3.32 23.31
CA SER A 103 18.54 -4.25 22.75
C SER A 103 18.65 -4.13 21.23
N TYR A 104 19.81 -3.66 20.76
CA TYR A 104 20.11 -3.45 19.34
C TYR A 104 20.93 -4.59 18.73
N VAL A 105 20.82 -5.81 19.27
CA VAL A 105 21.44 -7.01 18.70
C VAL A 105 20.63 -7.54 17.51
N ASN A 106 21.11 -8.57 16.81
CA ASN A 106 20.30 -9.29 15.80
C ASN A 106 19.61 -8.40 14.76
N GLN A 107 20.27 -7.33 14.29
CA GLN A 107 19.79 -6.45 13.23
C GLN A 107 19.92 -7.13 11.86
N ASN A 108 19.28 -8.29 11.73
CA ASN A 108 19.20 -9.12 10.54
C ASN A 108 18.08 -10.16 10.74
N GLN A 109 18.04 -11.19 9.90
CA GLN A 109 17.00 -12.21 9.91
C GLN A 109 16.88 -13.03 11.21
N THR A 110 17.86 -12.95 12.14
CA THR A 110 17.79 -13.62 13.45
C THR A 110 16.99 -12.85 14.49
N GLY A 111 16.71 -11.56 14.27
CA GLY A 111 15.88 -10.74 15.14
C GLY A 111 14.45 -10.57 14.64
N GLU A 112 14.11 -11.16 13.50
CA GLU A 112 12.87 -10.94 12.78
C GLU A 112 11.94 -12.15 12.82
N ASP A 113 10.66 -11.91 13.16
CA ASP A 113 9.64 -12.95 13.14
C ASP A 113 8.22 -12.41 12.99
N ILE A 114 7.64 -12.48 11.78
CA ILE A 114 6.25 -12.10 11.52
C ILE A 114 5.21 -12.92 12.31
N PHE A 115 5.56 -14.09 12.86
CA PHE A 115 4.64 -14.86 13.71
C PHE A 115 4.58 -14.35 15.15
N GLN A 116 5.40 -13.36 15.50
CA GLN A 116 5.39 -12.71 16.82
C GLN A 116 4.88 -11.27 16.77
N THR A 117 4.31 -10.84 15.64
CA THR A 117 3.86 -9.46 15.42
C THR A 117 2.37 -9.26 15.69
N TRP A 118 1.97 -8.00 15.71
CA TRP A 118 0.60 -7.56 15.94
C TRP A 118 -0.40 -8.11 14.90
N ASP A 119 -0.01 -8.21 13.63
CA ASP A 119 -0.82 -8.73 12.54
C ASP A 119 -1.14 -10.23 12.72
N ARG A 120 -0.16 -11.03 13.16
CA ARG A 120 -0.42 -12.41 13.57
C ARG A 120 -1.43 -12.49 14.72
N HIS A 121 -1.30 -11.64 15.73
CA HIS A 121 -2.23 -11.59 16.85
C HIS A 121 -3.66 -11.19 16.41
N LEU A 122 -3.80 -10.30 15.44
CA LEU A 122 -5.10 -9.96 14.85
C LEU A 122 -5.69 -11.16 14.08
N ALA A 123 -4.90 -11.82 13.24
CA ALA A 123 -5.34 -13.00 12.49
C ALA A 123 -5.84 -14.11 13.44
N ASP A 124 -5.14 -14.35 14.56
CA ASP A 124 -5.58 -15.31 15.58
C ASP A 124 -6.85 -14.91 16.30
N ALA A 125 -7.02 -13.63 16.62
CA ALA A 125 -8.26 -13.14 17.21
C ALA A 125 -9.44 -13.24 16.23
N TRP A 126 -9.17 -13.13 14.93
CA TRP A 126 -10.14 -13.31 13.86
C TRP A 126 -10.30 -14.77 13.42
N GLY A 127 -9.60 -15.71 14.04
CA GLY A 127 -9.74 -17.13 13.78
C GLY A 127 -9.39 -17.53 12.35
N THR A 128 -8.50 -16.79 11.69
CA THR A 128 -8.10 -17.04 10.30
C THR A 128 -6.65 -17.47 10.21
N SER A 129 -6.41 -18.48 9.38
CA SER A 129 -5.09 -18.89 8.91
C SER A 129 -4.82 -18.41 7.48
N ASN A 130 -5.84 -17.88 6.80
CA ASN A 130 -5.78 -17.33 5.46
C ASN A 130 -5.41 -15.84 5.47
N TRP A 131 -4.23 -15.54 6.00
CA TRP A 131 -3.67 -14.20 6.01
C TRP A 131 -2.30 -14.17 5.33
N ARG A 132 -1.94 -13.00 4.81
CA ARG A 132 -0.64 -12.73 4.19
C ARG A 132 -0.18 -11.32 4.50
N ALA A 133 1.10 -11.05 4.30
CA ALA A 133 1.66 -9.72 4.47
C ALA A 133 2.50 -9.29 3.26
N VAL A 134 2.32 -8.04 2.84
CA VAL A 134 3.27 -7.33 2.00
C VAL A 134 3.91 -6.24 2.86
N ALA A 135 5.05 -6.59 3.43
CA ALA A 135 5.78 -5.72 4.34
C ALA A 135 7.27 -5.69 4.00
N ARG A 136 7.91 -4.55 4.24
CA ARG A 136 9.36 -4.42 4.10
C ARG A 136 9.93 -3.40 5.08
N THR A 137 11.03 -3.76 5.74
CA THR A 137 11.82 -2.85 6.55
C THR A 137 12.24 -1.60 5.77
N GLY A 138 11.96 -0.43 6.34
CA GLY A 138 12.23 0.87 5.76
C GLY A 138 11.32 1.28 4.60
N ILE A 139 10.29 0.51 4.24
CA ILE A 139 9.39 0.93 3.17
C ILE A 139 8.47 2.07 3.64
N ALA A 140 8.13 2.95 2.71
CA ALA A 140 7.44 4.21 2.96
C ALA A 140 6.40 4.50 1.86
N ILE A 141 5.63 5.57 2.04
CA ILE A 141 4.75 6.09 0.98
C ILE A 141 5.61 6.69 -0.14
N PHE A 142 6.66 7.42 0.20
CA PHE A 142 7.60 8.02 -0.75
C PHE A 142 8.91 7.25 -0.85
N PRO A 143 9.56 7.24 -2.03
CA PRO A 143 10.87 6.63 -2.15
C PRO A 143 11.91 7.54 -1.50
N TYR A 144 12.91 6.93 -0.86
CA TYR A 144 14.03 7.66 -0.29
C TYR A 144 15.28 6.78 -0.26
N THR A 145 16.43 7.42 -0.04
CA THR A 145 17.72 6.73 0.07
C THR A 145 18.26 6.93 1.46
N ALA A 146 18.59 5.84 2.13
CA ALA A 146 19.26 5.84 3.43
C ALA A 146 20.15 4.60 3.54
N TYR A 147 21.24 4.68 4.30
CA TYR A 147 22.17 3.56 4.52
C TYR A 147 22.75 2.95 3.22
N GLY A 148 22.88 3.74 2.16
CA GLY A 148 23.32 3.26 0.84
C GLY A 148 22.29 2.38 0.11
N LEU A 149 21.04 2.34 0.60
CA LEU A 149 19.94 1.58 0.01
C LEU A 149 18.85 2.51 -0.53
N GLN A 150 18.30 2.15 -1.68
CA GLN A 150 17.07 2.77 -2.21
C GLN A 150 15.85 2.03 -1.64
N PHE A 151 14.99 2.77 -0.94
CA PHE A 151 13.67 2.31 -0.54
C PHE A 151 12.66 2.75 -1.60
N HIS A 152 11.84 1.80 -2.05
CA HIS A 152 10.76 2.05 -3.01
C HIS A 152 9.45 2.35 -2.27
N ARG A 153 8.43 2.80 -3.00
CA ARG A 153 7.11 3.04 -2.45
C ARG A 153 6.43 1.70 -2.15
N ILE A 154 5.66 1.64 -1.06
CA ILE A 154 4.86 0.46 -0.76
C ILE A 154 3.83 0.16 -1.86
N LYS A 155 3.26 1.19 -2.51
CA LYS A 155 2.28 1.01 -3.59
C LYS A 155 2.84 0.21 -4.77
N ASP A 156 4.13 0.37 -5.05
CA ASP A 156 4.79 -0.33 -6.15
C ASP A 156 5.11 -1.78 -5.76
N ARG A 157 5.57 -2.00 -4.52
CA ARG A 157 5.90 -3.34 -4.01
C ARG A 157 4.68 -4.19 -3.72
N PHE A 158 3.56 -3.58 -3.38
CA PHE A 158 2.25 -4.22 -3.22
C PHE A 158 1.83 -5.01 -4.47
N LEU A 159 2.21 -4.54 -5.66
CA LEU A 159 1.84 -5.15 -6.93
C LEU A 159 2.68 -6.38 -7.29
N CYS A 160 3.66 -6.75 -6.46
CA CYS A 160 4.70 -7.71 -6.83
C CYS A 160 4.54 -9.06 -6.14
N SER A 161 4.85 -10.12 -6.87
CA SER A 161 4.89 -11.48 -6.31
C SER A 161 6.24 -11.81 -5.66
N GLU A 162 7.29 -11.05 -5.99
CA GLU A 162 8.66 -11.33 -5.55
C GLU A 162 9.44 -10.03 -5.28
N PHE A 163 10.40 -10.11 -4.35
CA PHE A 163 11.31 -9.02 -4.04
C PHE A 163 12.53 -9.03 -4.95
N SER A 164 13.03 -7.84 -5.30
CA SER A 164 14.33 -7.66 -5.97
C SER A 164 14.98 -6.35 -5.54
N TYR A 165 16.30 -6.37 -5.35
CA TYR A 165 17.09 -5.16 -5.10
C TYR A 165 17.31 -4.32 -6.37
N SER A 166 17.41 -4.96 -7.53
CA SER A 166 17.69 -4.30 -8.81
C SER A 166 16.42 -3.91 -9.55
N GLN A 167 15.29 -4.55 -9.23
CA GLN A 167 14.00 -4.33 -9.87
C GLN A 167 12.92 -4.01 -8.84
N CYS A 168 12.12 -2.98 -9.12
CA CYS A 168 11.00 -2.60 -8.27
C CYS A 168 9.93 -3.71 -8.22
N CYS A 169 9.62 -4.30 -9.38
CA CYS A 169 8.68 -5.40 -9.48
C CYS A 169 9.19 -6.44 -10.48
N PRO A 170 10.01 -7.43 -10.03
CA PRO A 170 10.56 -8.43 -10.94
C PRO A 170 9.45 -9.25 -11.62
N ASN A 171 8.37 -9.54 -10.88
CA ASN A 171 7.18 -10.19 -11.39
C ASN A 171 5.93 -9.56 -10.74
N PRO A 172 4.89 -9.22 -11.52
CA PRO A 172 3.61 -8.79 -10.96
C PRO A 172 2.91 -9.95 -10.23
N TRP A 173 2.11 -9.62 -9.22
CA TRP A 173 1.18 -10.55 -8.59
C TRP A 173 -0.14 -10.61 -9.36
N ASP A 174 -0.66 -11.81 -9.59
CA ASP A 174 -1.99 -12.02 -10.17
C ASP A 174 -3.04 -12.01 -9.05
N PHE A 175 -3.71 -10.88 -8.88
CA PHE A 175 -4.74 -10.68 -7.86
C PHE A 175 -6.00 -11.52 -8.10
N ASN A 176 -6.21 -12.14 -9.27
CA ASN A 176 -7.34 -13.04 -9.47
C ASN A 176 -7.18 -14.37 -8.71
N LYS A 177 -5.94 -14.73 -8.33
CA LYS A 177 -5.66 -15.96 -7.58
C LYS A 177 -6.10 -15.88 -6.13
N TRP A 178 -6.19 -14.67 -5.57
CA TRP A 178 -6.54 -14.45 -4.18
C TRP A 178 -7.09 -13.04 -4.00
N GLN A 179 -8.29 -12.94 -3.43
CA GLN A 179 -8.99 -11.69 -3.16
C GLN A 179 -9.14 -11.51 -1.66
N ALA A 180 -8.67 -10.38 -1.14
CA ALA A 180 -8.81 -10.02 0.27
C ALA A 180 -10.27 -9.73 0.61
N ASP A 181 -10.72 -10.19 1.78
CA ASP A 181 -11.91 -9.62 2.43
C ASP A 181 -11.52 -8.34 3.18
N VAL A 182 -10.35 -8.35 3.83
CA VAL A 182 -9.83 -7.22 4.62
C VAL A 182 -8.39 -6.91 4.23
N VAL A 183 -8.08 -5.63 4.05
CA VAL A 183 -6.71 -5.13 3.93
C VAL A 183 -6.43 -4.23 5.12
N VAL A 184 -5.35 -4.49 5.86
CA VAL A 184 -4.94 -3.66 7.00
C VAL A 184 -3.63 -2.97 6.65
N ILE A 185 -3.62 -1.64 6.60
CA ILE A 185 -2.48 -0.84 6.16
C ILE A 185 -1.85 -0.13 7.34
N ASN A 186 -0.58 -0.38 7.63
CA ASN A 186 0.21 0.31 8.65
C ASN A 186 1.55 0.78 8.04
N VAL A 187 1.50 1.93 7.36
CA VAL A 187 2.63 2.55 6.66
C VAL A 187 2.63 4.05 6.92
N GLY A 188 3.81 4.66 6.99
CA GLY A 188 3.98 6.10 7.16
C GLY A 188 5.14 6.44 8.11
N THR A 189 5.57 5.47 8.93
CA THR A 189 6.68 5.62 9.88
C THR A 189 7.93 6.13 9.18
N ASN A 190 8.35 5.44 8.12
CA ASN A 190 9.62 5.70 7.43
C ASN A 190 9.63 6.99 6.59
N ASP A 191 8.47 7.57 6.28
CA ASP A 191 8.38 8.88 5.63
C ASP A 191 8.89 10.01 6.54
N TYR A 192 8.91 9.79 7.86
CA TYR A 192 9.22 10.81 8.85
C TYR A 192 10.37 10.48 9.79
N ILE A 193 10.96 9.27 9.74
CA ILE A 193 12.15 8.94 10.56
C ILE A 193 13.30 9.93 10.31
N PRO A 194 14.21 10.15 11.30
CA PRO A 194 15.27 11.15 11.18
C PRO A 194 16.19 10.96 9.99
N VAL A 195 16.44 9.69 9.61
CA VAL A 195 17.33 9.33 8.51
C VAL A 195 16.70 9.49 7.13
N ASN A 196 15.40 9.75 7.04
CA ASN A 196 14.76 10.10 5.78
C ASN A 196 14.97 11.61 5.52
N PRO A 197 15.73 11.99 4.48
CA PRO A 197 15.96 13.40 4.17
C PRO A 197 14.72 14.09 3.57
N ASN A 198 13.74 13.33 3.07
CA ASN A 198 12.63 13.81 2.26
C ASN A 198 11.30 13.72 3.02
N LYS A 199 11.15 14.49 4.10
CA LYS A 199 9.93 14.47 4.91
C LYS A 199 8.80 15.22 4.19
N PRO A 200 7.70 14.55 3.79
CA PRO A 200 6.64 15.20 3.04
C PRO A 200 5.81 16.13 3.93
N SER A 201 5.22 17.17 3.32
CA SER A 201 4.15 17.94 3.97
C SER A 201 2.91 17.06 4.22
N ALA A 202 1.97 17.51 5.04
CA ALA A 202 0.73 16.77 5.27
C ALA A 202 -0.06 16.56 3.97
N ALA A 203 -0.20 17.60 3.15
CA ALA A 203 -0.91 17.53 1.87
C ALA A 203 -0.20 16.60 0.88
N THR A 204 1.14 16.66 0.82
CA THR A 204 1.93 15.74 -0.01
C THR A 204 1.74 14.29 0.46
N PHE A 205 1.78 14.05 1.77
CA PHE A 205 1.54 12.73 2.34
C PHE A 205 0.14 12.22 2.03
N ALA A 206 -0.88 13.08 2.11
CA ALA A 206 -2.25 12.73 1.78
C ALA A 206 -2.38 12.21 0.34
N VAL A 207 -1.77 12.91 -0.62
CA VAL A 207 -1.77 12.48 -2.04
C VAL A 207 -1.12 11.11 -2.20
N GLY A 208 0.10 10.93 -1.68
CA GLY A 208 0.82 9.65 -1.82
C GLY A 208 0.11 8.48 -1.14
N TYR A 209 -0.50 8.71 0.03
CA TYR A 209 -1.29 7.68 0.70
C TYR A 209 -2.58 7.37 -0.05
N GLY A 210 -3.25 8.40 -0.60
CA GLY A 210 -4.42 8.24 -1.48
C GLY A 210 -4.11 7.38 -2.72
N GLU A 211 -2.93 7.54 -3.34
CA GLU A 211 -2.49 6.68 -4.44
C GLU A 211 -2.37 5.19 -4.01
N LEU A 212 -1.85 4.92 -2.82
CA LEU A 212 -1.82 3.56 -2.27
C LEU A 212 -3.25 3.01 -2.11
N LEU A 213 -4.17 3.81 -1.57
CA LEU A 213 -5.57 3.39 -1.39
C LEU A 213 -6.25 3.07 -2.72
N LEU A 214 -6.04 3.90 -3.75
CA LEU A 214 -6.55 3.66 -5.10
C LEU A 214 -6.00 2.34 -5.68
N VAL A 215 -4.70 2.09 -5.53
CA VAL A 215 -4.09 0.84 -5.99
C VAL A 215 -4.68 -0.36 -5.26
N VAL A 216 -4.77 -0.34 -3.93
CA VAL A 216 -5.35 -1.43 -3.13
C VAL A 216 -6.81 -1.67 -3.52
N ARG A 217 -7.63 -0.61 -3.61
CA ARG A 217 -9.04 -0.72 -4.02
C ARG A 217 -9.18 -1.30 -5.43
N SER A 218 -8.32 -0.92 -6.37
CA SER A 218 -8.36 -1.45 -7.74
C SER A 218 -8.10 -2.97 -7.80
N LYS A 219 -7.30 -3.50 -6.88
CA LYS A 219 -6.95 -4.93 -6.82
C LYS A 219 -7.92 -5.73 -5.95
N TYR A 220 -8.54 -5.09 -4.96
CA TYR A 220 -9.57 -5.65 -4.09
C TYR A 220 -10.82 -4.77 -4.05
N PRO A 221 -11.68 -4.86 -5.08
CA PRO A 221 -12.85 -3.98 -5.22
C PRO A 221 -13.87 -4.13 -4.09
N HIS A 222 -13.87 -5.26 -3.37
CA HIS A 222 -14.87 -5.55 -2.33
C HIS A 222 -14.33 -5.48 -0.90
N ALA A 223 -13.01 -5.35 -0.73
CA ALA A 223 -12.37 -5.44 0.57
C ALA A 223 -12.73 -4.28 1.51
N LEU A 224 -12.77 -4.55 2.80
CA LEU A 224 -12.67 -3.53 3.83
C LEU A 224 -11.20 -3.13 4.01
N ILE A 225 -10.87 -1.87 3.78
CA ILE A 225 -9.51 -1.33 3.90
C ILE A 225 -9.42 -0.55 5.22
N LEU A 226 -8.62 -1.06 6.15
CA LEU A 226 -8.43 -0.52 7.49
C LEU A 226 -7.06 0.15 7.57
N CYS A 227 -7.03 1.48 7.53
CA CYS A 227 -5.82 2.28 7.64
C CYS A 227 -5.50 2.53 9.11
N ILE A 228 -4.35 2.06 9.58
CA ILE A 228 -3.93 2.21 10.98
C ILE A 228 -3.00 3.41 11.09
N MET A 229 -3.26 4.29 12.06
CA MET A 229 -2.35 5.38 12.41
C MET A 229 -1.04 4.81 13.01
N PRO A 230 0.13 4.95 12.34
CA PRO A 230 1.37 4.32 12.80
C PRO A 230 1.75 4.72 14.23
N LEU A 231 2.10 3.76 15.09
CA LEU A 231 2.31 3.98 16.53
C LEU A 231 3.44 4.95 16.90
N ALA A 232 4.46 5.09 16.03
CA ALA A 232 5.67 5.84 16.35
C ALA A 232 5.41 7.30 16.80
N TYR A 233 4.30 7.92 16.37
CA TYR A 233 3.97 9.28 16.80
C TYR A 233 3.64 9.42 18.29
N THR A 234 3.16 8.34 18.95
CA THR A 234 2.73 8.43 20.35
C THR A 234 3.90 8.55 21.31
N CYS A 235 5.08 8.10 20.89
CA CYS A 235 6.32 8.16 21.66
C CYS A 235 7.28 9.26 21.17
N ASP A 236 6.93 9.95 20.10
CA ASP A 236 7.70 11.08 19.57
C ASP A 236 7.37 12.37 20.31
N SER A 237 8.37 12.94 20.99
CA SER A 237 8.25 14.21 21.71
C SER A 237 8.36 15.45 20.80
N GLN A 238 8.72 15.29 19.51
CA GLN A 238 9.13 16.37 18.62
C GLN A 238 8.15 16.67 17.48
N SER A 239 6.87 16.30 17.61
CA SER A 239 5.82 16.52 16.60
C SER A 239 6.15 16.05 15.17
N ARG A 240 7.15 15.18 15.02
CA ARG A 240 7.76 14.74 13.77
C ARG A 240 6.74 14.11 12.83
N TYR A 241 5.81 13.37 13.41
CA TYR A 241 4.78 12.63 12.69
C TYR A 241 3.46 13.39 12.56
N ASP A 242 3.37 14.66 12.98
CA ASP A 242 2.09 15.38 12.94
C ASP A 242 1.59 15.60 11.50
N ALA A 243 2.52 15.79 10.55
CA ALA A 243 2.19 15.87 9.13
C ALA A 243 1.66 14.53 8.59
N MET A 244 2.26 13.40 9.01
CA MET A 244 1.75 12.05 8.71
C MET A 244 0.32 11.88 9.22
N CYS A 245 0.06 12.23 10.48
CA CYS A 245 -1.25 12.06 11.10
C CYS A 245 -2.34 12.86 10.37
N ARG A 246 -2.04 14.12 10.03
CA ARG A 246 -2.96 14.97 9.25
C ARG A 246 -3.16 14.43 7.84
N GLY A 247 -2.07 14.12 7.13
CA GLY A 247 -2.12 13.64 5.75
C GLY A 247 -2.84 12.31 5.60
N LEU A 248 -2.62 11.36 6.52
CA LEU A 248 -3.35 10.10 6.55
C LEU A 248 -4.85 10.31 6.78
N THR A 249 -5.19 11.19 7.72
CA THR A 249 -6.60 11.52 8.01
C THR A 249 -7.28 12.14 6.80
N GLU A 250 -6.59 13.05 6.13
CA GLU A 250 -7.06 13.67 4.89
C GLU A 250 -7.21 12.66 3.76
N ALA A 251 -6.21 11.80 3.52
CA ALA A 251 -6.28 10.76 2.48
C ALA A 251 -7.48 9.82 2.63
N VAL A 252 -7.76 9.38 3.86
CA VAL A 252 -8.90 8.50 4.12
C VAL A 252 -10.23 9.23 3.98
N ARG A 253 -10.30 10.50 4.42
CA ARG A 253 -11.49 11.34 4.23
C ARG A 253 -11.79 11.55 2.75
N ASP A 254 -10.77 11.92 1.97
CA ASP A 254 -10.88 12.28 0.56
C ASP A 254 -11.07 11.05 -0.35
N ALA A 255 -10.84 9.85 0.17
CA ALA A 255 -11.14 8.62 -0.56
C ALA A 255 -12.65 8.43 -0.81
N GLU A 256 -13.52 9.07 -0.01
CA GLU A 256 -15.00 9.03 -0.13
C GLU A 256 -15.59 7.62 -0.30
N ASP A 257 -14.92 6.60 0.26
CA ASP A 257 -15.26 5.19 0.15
C ASP A 257 -15.68 4.64 1.52
N GLU A 258 -16.93 4.14 1.59
CA GLU A 258 -17.48 3.60 2.83
C GLU A 258 -16.82 2.30 3.32
N LYS A 259 -15.89 1.72 2.58
CA LYS A 259 -15.09 0.58 3.01
C LYS A 259 -13.62 0.95 3.22
N ILE A 260 -13.28 2.24 3.22
CA ILE A 260 -11.97 2.73 3.66
C ILE A 260 -12.16 3.41 5.02
N ARG A 261 -11.41 2.96 6.02
CA ARG A 261 -11.64 3.34 7.42
C ARG A 261 -10.32 3.66 8.11
N LEU A 262 -10.27 4.82 8.75
CA LEU A 262 -9.14 5.22 9.58
C LEU A 262 -9.33 4.71 11.00
N HIS A 263 -8.28 4.09 11.52
CA HIS A 263 -8.18 3.65 12.90
C HIS A 263 -7.07 4.42 13.60
N LEU A 264 -7.48 5.35 14.47
CA LEU A 264 -6.57 6.06 15.33
C LEU A 264 -5.96 5.11 16.35
N THR A 265 -4.71 5.37 16.70
CA THR A 265 -4.02 4.70 17.80
C THR A 265 -3.94 5.65 19.01
N GLY A 266 -3.22 5.30 20.07
CA GLY A 266 -3.11 6.12 21.29
C GLY A 266 -2.61 7.54 21.00
N THR A 267 -2.60 8.44 21.98
CA THR A 267 -2.07 9.80 21.80
C THR A 267 -0.73 9.96 22.51
N ARG A 268 -0.05 11.10 22.36
CA ARG A 268 1.16 11.38 23.18
C ARG A 268 0.85 11.47 24.67
N GLN A 269 -0.35 11.94 25.02
CA GLN A 269 -0.81 12.06 26.41
C GLN A 269 -1.32 10.73 26.97
N ALA A 270 -1.80 9.84 26.11
CA ALA A 270 -2.31 8.52 26.47
C ALA A 270 -1.82 7.48 25.45
N PRO A 271 -0.50 7.17 25.43
CA PRO A 271 0.04 6.22 24.49
C PRO A 271 -0.50 4.82 24.81
N TRP A 272 -0.77 4.04 23.77
CA TRP A 272 -1.24 2.67 23.96
C TRP A 272 -0.14 1.73 24.44
N LEU A 273 1.10 2.02 24.03
CA LEU A 273 2.29 1.27 24.38
C LEU A 273 3.19 2.09 25.30
N ASN A 274 3.88 1.43 26.22
CA ASN A 274 4.92 2.05 27.01
C ASN A 274 6.17 2.29 26.14
N CYS A 275 6.54 3.55 25.95
CA CYS A 275 7.64 3.94 25.05
C CYS A 275 9.01 3.34 25.40
N ASN A 276 9.22 2.90 26.64
CA ASN A 276 10.48 2.31 27.10
C ASN A 276 10.44 0.78 27.17
N ALA A 277 9.26 0.19 27.46
CA ALA A 277 9.15 -1.24 27.75
C ALA A 277 8.50 -2.05 26.63
N ASP A 278 7.73 -1.40 25.75
CA ASP A 278 6.99 -2.08 24.69
C ASP A 278 7.64 -1.91 23.31
N TYR A 279 8.76 -1.18 23.24
CA TYR A 279 9.56 -1.00 22.04
C TYR A 279 10.99 -1.46 22.25
N VAL A 280 11.62 -1.94 21.18
CA VAL A 280 13.04 -2.27 21.14
C VAL A 280 13.87 -1.01 21.02
N ASP A 281 13.54 -0.15 20.06
CA ASP A 281 14.32 1.04 19.67
C ASP A 281 13.51 2.33 19.64
N GLY A 282 12.35 2.34 20.30
CA GLY A 282 11.38 3.43 20.26
C GLY A 282 10.55 3.49 18.97
N THR A 283 10.76 2.56 18.02
CA THR A 283 9.95 2.43 16.79
C THR A 283 9.35 1.03 16.66
N HIS A 284 10.15 -0.02 16.82
CA HIS A 284 9.75 -1.41 16.63
C HIS A 284 9.21 -2.00 17.92
N PRO A 285 7.95 -2.49 17.95
CA PRO A 285 7.40 -3.15 19.13
C PRO A 285 8.12 -4.46 19.45
N THR A 286 8.26 -4.78 20.74
CA THR A 286 8.61 -6.14 21.19
C THR A 286 7.43 -7.09 20.96
N ILE A 287 7.62 -8.40 21.16
CA ILE A 287 6.50 -9.37 21.17
C ILE A 287 5.35 -8.90 22.09
N ALA A 288 5.68 -8.47 23.31
CA ALA A 288 4.68 -7.97 24.26
C ALA A 288 4.02 -6.67 23.79
N GLY A 289 4.79 -5.75 23.19
CA GLY A 289 4.29 -4.51 22.60
C GLY A 289 3.35 -4.77 21.41
N GLY A 290 3.73 -5.66 20.50
CA GLY A 290 2.92 -6.08 19.36
C GLY A 290 1.59 -6.71 19.79
N LYS A 291 1.61 -7.56 20.83
CA LYS A 291 0.38 -8.09 21.41
C LYS A 291 -0.52 -7.00 22.00
N LYS A 292 0.03 -6.08 22.80
CA LYS A 292 -0.73 -4.95 23.35
C LYS A 292 -1.32 -4.08 22.25
N PHE A 293 -0.58 -3.86 21.17
CA PHE A 293 -1.04 -3.10 20.02
C PHE A 293 -2.25 -3.77 19.36
N ALA A 294 -2.15 -5.07 19.05
CA ALA A 294 -3.26 -5.85 18.51
C ALA A 294 -4.49 -5.82 19.45
N ASP A 295 -4.28 -6.07 20.75
CA ASP A 295 -5.36 -6.06 21.75
C ASP A 295 -6.12 -4.71 21.80
N ARG A 296 -5.42 -3.59 21.56
CA ARG A 296 -6.04 -2.24 21.51
C ARG A 296 -6.77 -1.96 20.20
N LEU A 297 -6.35 -2.57 19.09
CA LEU A 297 -6.99 -2.43 17.79
C LEU A 297 -8.29 -3.25 17.69
N LEU A 298 -8.31 -4.46 18.24
CA LEU A 298 -9.43 -5.40 18.05
C LEU A 298 -10.82 -4.82 18.38
N PRO A 299 -11.03 -4.05 19.47
CA PRO A 299 -12.34 -3.47 19.76
C PRO A 299 -12.85 -2.51 18.68
N GLY A 300 -11.95 -1.85 17.94
CA GLY A 300 -12.30 -0.96 16.85
C GLY A 300 -12.43 -1.68 15.50
N LEU A 301 -11.55 -2.63 15.21
CA LEU A 301 -11.52 -3.33 13.92
C LEU A 301 -12.59 -4.42 13.81
N THR A 302 -12.71 -5.29 14.81
CA THR A 302 -13.54 -6.51 14.72
C THR A 302 -15.03 -6.21 14.46
N PRO A 303 -15.67 -5.20 15.08
CA PRO A 303 -17.06 -4.88 14.76
C PRO A 303 -17.28 -4.47 13.30
N GLN A 304 -16.31 -3.79 12.67
CA GLN A 304 -16.43 -3.38 11.27
C GLN A 304 -16.25 -4.56 10.33
N ILE A 305 -15.28 -5.44 10.61
CA ILE A 305 -15.13 -6.70 9.88
C ILE A 305 -16.42 -7.50 9.96
N ARG A 306 -17.02 -7.62 11.15
CA ARG A 306 -18.30 -8.30 11.35
C ARG A 306 -19.46 -7.61 10.62
N GLN A 307 -19.45 -6.29 10.51
CA GLN A 307 -20.47 -5.55 9.76
C GLN A 307 -20.44 -5.89 8.26
N PHE A 308 -19.25 -6.01 7.67
CA PHE A 308 -19.10 -6.24 6.23
C PHE A 308 -18.98 -7.72 5.84
N PHE A 309 -18.57 -8.59 6.77
CA PHE A 309 -18.36 -10.02 6.57
C PHE A 309 -18.88 -10.86 7.76
N PRO A 310 -20.17 -10.75 8.14
CA PRO A 310 -20.73 -11.40 9.33
C PRO A 310 -20.62 -12.93 9.31
N GLU A 311 -20.67 -13.53 8.12
CA GLU A 311 -20.53 -14.98 7.92
C GLU A 311 -19.12 -15.50 8.20
N LYS A 312 -18.10 -14.66 7.95
CA LYS A 312 -16.67 -14.96 8.15
C LYS A 312 -16.15 -14.49 9.50
N CYS A 313 -16.77 -13.47 10.12
CA CYS A 313 -16.43 -13.00 11.45
C CYS A 313 -17.60 -13.13 12.45
N ARG A 314 -17.73 -14.32 13.03
CA ARG A 314 -18.85 -14.66 13.93
C ARG A 314 -18.60 -14.21 15.38
N GLY A 315 -19.61 -14.39 16.24
CA GLY A 315 -19.51 -14.15 17.68
C GLY A 315 -19.68 -12.70 18.11
N ILE A 316 -19.26 -12.40 19.34
CA ILE A 316 -19.37 -11.08 19.98
C ILE A 316 -18.01 -10.57 20.45
N GLY A 317 -17.92 -9.26 20.67
CA GLY A 317 -16.70 -8.62 21.17
C GLY A 317 -15.58 -8.58 20.12
N SER A 318 -14.34 -8.66 20.62
CA SER A 318 -13.10 -8.43 19.87
C SER A 318 -12.62 -9.62 19.03
N ARG A 319 -13.29 -10.77 19.08
CA ARG A 319 -12.89 -11.99 18.38
C ARG A 319 -13.92 -12.44 17.35
N CYS A 320 -13.47 -13.14 16.30
CA CYS A 320 -14.33 -13.78 15.32
C CYS A 320 -14.48 -15.28 15.66
N GLN A 321 -15.22 -15.60 16.72
CA GLN A 321 -15.42 -16.98 17.15
C GLN A 321 -16.89 -17.37 16.99
N SER A 322 -17.16 -18.58 16.52
CA SER A 322 -18.52 -19.12 16.61
C SER A 322 -18.95 -19.19 18.09
N PRO A 323 -20.23 -18.89 18.42
CA PRO A 323 -20.78 -19.32 19.70
C PRO A 323 -20.50 -20.82 19.82
N ALA A 324 -20.02 -21.27 20.99
CA ALA A 324 -19.91 -22.71 21.24
C ALA A 324 -21.24 -23.38 20.86
N PRO A 325 -21.23 -24.57 20.23
CA PRO A 325 -22.48 -25.28 19.98
C PRO A 325 -23.16 -25.46 21.33
N VAL A 326 -24.30 -24.78 21.51
CA VAL A 326 -25.17 -25.03 22.65
C VAL A 326 -25.55 -26.49 22.53
N SER A 327 -25.10 -27.31 23.46
CA SER A 327 -25.60 -28.68 23.62
C SER A 327 -27.06 -28.55 24.01
N THR A 328 -27.94 -28.42 23.03
CA THR A 328 -29.38 -28.49 23.25
C THR A 328 -29.70 -29.94 23.50
N SER A 329 -29.76 -30.31 24.78
CA SER A 329 -30.56 -31.45 25.20
C SER A 329 -31.98 -31.20 24.69
N LEU A 330 -32.41 -32.04 23.78
CA LEU A 330 -33.78 -32.06 23.28
C LEU A 330 -34.72 -32.32 24.46
N GLN A 331 -35.37 -31.28 24.97
CA GLN A 331 -36.64 -31.43 25.67
C GLN A 331 -37.75 -31.19 24.66
N ASN A 332 -38.31 -32.31 24.20
CA ASN A 332 -39.62 -32.38 23.56
C ASN A 332 -40.65 -31.63 24.42
N THR A 333 -41.17 -30.54 23.89
CA THR A 333 -42.53 -30.08 24.23
C THR A 333 -43.23 -29.69 22.94
N LEU A 334 -44.21 -30.52 22.58
CA LEU A 334 -45.19 -30.18 21.55
C LEU A 334 -45.97 -28.95 22.00
N SER A 335 -46.11 -27.97 21.10
CA SER A 335 -47.29 -27.11 21.07
C SER A 335 -47.55 -26.65 19.63
N THR A 336 -48.81 -26.84 19.28
CA THR A 336 -49.47 -26.65 17.99
C THR A 336 -49.80 -25.19 17.69
N THR A 337 -50.26 -24.93 16.45
CA THR A 337 -50.88 -23.70 15.87
C THR A 337 -49.93 -22.54 15.56
N ASP A 338 -50.02 -21.80 14.45
CA ASP A 338 -51.00 -21.75 13.36
C ASP A 338 -50.39 -21.11 12.10
N LYS A 339 -51.04 -21.31 10.96
CA LYS A 339 -50.71 -20.73 9.64
C LYS A 339 -50.89 -19.21 9.61
N THR A 340 -49.98 -18.49 8.93
CA THR A 340 -50.39 -17.41 7.99
C THR A 340 -49.32 -17.11 6.93
N THR A 341 -49.81 -16.68 5.78
CA THR A 341 -49.21 -16.53 4.45
C THR A 341 -48.67 -15.14 4.11
N SER A 342 -47.98 -15.06 2.97
CA SER A 342 -47.66 -13.87 2.12
C SER A 342 -46.29 -13.22 2.38
N ALA A 343 -45.59 -12.65 1.40
CA ALA A 343 -45.63 -12.69 -0.05
C ALA A 343 -44.26 -12.18 -0.53
N ALA A 344 -43.79 -12.69 -1.68
CA ALA A 344 -42.61 -12.20 -2.37
C ALA A 344 -42.88 -10.81 -2.98
N SER A 345 -41.87 -9.94 -2.96
CA SER A 345 -41.86 -8.72 -3.78
C SER A 345 -40.50 -8.56 -4.44
N THR A 346 -40.50 -8.71 -5.76
CA THR A 346 -39.44 -8.39 -6.71
C THR A 346 -39.32 -6.87 -6.86
N VAL A 347 -38.08 -6.36 -6.93
CA VAL A 347 -37.80 -4.99 -7.38
C VAL A 347 -36.83 -5.05 -8.55
N ALA A 348 -37.25 -4.41 -9.63
CA ALA A 348 -36.60 -4.32 -10.92
C ALA A 348 -35.43 -3.32 -10.90
N THR A 349 -34.40 -3.65 -11.67
CA THR A 349 -33.23 -2.84 -12.00
C THR A 349 -33.57 -1.83 -13.09
N THR A 350 -33.16 -0.57 -12.90
CA THR A 350 -33.12 0.47 -13.94
C THR A 350 -31.68 0.95 -14.12
N GLY A 351 -31.12 0.72 -15.30
CA GLY A 351 -29.80 1.20 -15.71
C GLY A 351 -29.83 2.66 -16.17
N LEU A 352 -28.65 3.30 -16.13
CA LEU A 352 -28.36 4.58 -16.78
C LEU A 352 -26.99 4.51 -17.50
N PRO A 353 -26.73 5.41 -18.47
CA PRO A 353 -25.99 5.12 -19.69
C PRO A 353 -24.49 5.40 -19.61
N SER A 354 -23.77 4.68 -20.47
CA SER A 354 -22.37 4.82 -20.82
C SER A 354 -22.11 6.05 -21.71
N THR A 355 -21.09 6.83 -21.36
CA THR A 355 -20.45 7.80 -22.25
C THR A 355 -19.02 7.37 -22.54
N THR A 356 -18.77 7.11 -23.82
CA THR A 356 -17.49 6.67 -24.42
C THR A 356 -16.46 7.79 -24.48
N ALA A 357 -15.23 7.51 -24.04
CA ALA A 357 -14.02 8.27 -24.39
C ALA A 357 -12.96 7.29 -24.94
N ALA A 358 -12.17 7.78 -25.89
CA ALA A 358 -11.29 6.99 -26.75
C ALA A 358 -10.24 6.16 -25.98
N SER A 359 -10.05 4.92 -26.46
CA SER A 359 -9.23 3.86 -25.87
C SER A 359 -7.79 3.85 -26.42
N GLY A 360 -6.82 3.66 -25.53
CA GLY A 360 -5.51 3.08 -25.87
C GLY A 360 -4.27 3.72 -25.24
N SER A 361 -4.39 4.70 -24.35
CA SER A 361 -3.23 5.40 -23.78
C SER A 361 -2.59 4.59 -22.66
N ARG A 362 -1.27 4.39 -22.72
CA ARG A 362 -0.52 3.64 -21.71
C ARG A 362 0.57 4.50 -21.10
N CYS A 363 0.70 4.45 -19.78
CA CYS A 363 1.80 5.10 -19.08
C CYS A 363 2.92 4.09 -18.82
N CYS A 364 4.08 4.30 -19.44
CA CYS A 364 5.19 3.36 -19.47
C CYS A 364 6.37 3.85 -18.63
N TYR A 365 6.92 2.99 -17.77
CA TYR A 365 7.95 3.36 -16.81
C TYR A 365 9.34 2.93 -17.31
N PRO A 366 10.31 3.86 -17.44
CA PRO A 366 11.69 3.52 -17.81
C PRO A 366 12.37 2.62 -16.76
N ASN A 367 13.09 1.61 -17.27
CA ASN A 367 13.47 0.38 -16.58
C ASN A 367 14.14 0.49 -15.19
N CYS A 368 13.53 -0.22 -14.26
CA CYS A 368 14.21 -1.16 -13.38
C CYS A 368 14.97 -2.22 -14.21
N ARG A 369 16.28 -2.01 -14.47
CA ARG A 369 17.22 -2.82 -15.29
C ARG A 369 16.66 -4.16 -15.86
N GLY A 370 16.17 -4.11 -17.11
CA GLY A 370 15.73 -5.23 -17.96
C GLY A 370 15.24 -4.70 -19.32
N PRO A 371 15.15 -5.52 -20.39
CA PRO A 371 14.90 -5.03 -21.76
C PRO A 371 13.42 -4.72 -22.09
N GLN A 372 12.51 -4.64 -21.12
CA GLN A 372 11.10 -4.33 -21.37
C GLN A 372 10.57 -3.31 -20.36
N SER A 373 10.15 -2.15 -20.87
CA SER A 373 9.37 -1.14 -20.16
C SER A 373 8.01 -1.73 -19.75
N PHE A 374 7.63 -1.55 -18.48
CA PHE A 374 6.30 -1.89 -17.98
C PHE A 374 5.34 -0.72 -18.23
N CYS A 375 4.12 -0.99 -18.69
CA CYS A 375 3.11 0.04 -18.97
C CYS A 375 1.75 -0.31 -18.36
N ASN A 376 1.14 0.63 -17.64
CA ASN A 376 -0.20 0.47 -17.10
C ASN A 376 -1.25 0.46 -18.22
N THR A 377 -2.36 -0.26 -18.02
CA THR A 377 -3.59 -0.08 -18.81
C THR A 377 -4.45 1.05 -18.25
N GLU A 378 -5.37 1.59 -19.07
CA GLU A 378 -6.37 2.58 -18.63
C GLU A 378 -7.19 2.09 -17.42
N THR A 379 -7.40 0.78 -17.30
CA THR A 379 -8.10 0.14 -16.18
C THR A 379 -7.25 0.00 -14.92
N GLU A 380 -5.92 -0.08 -15.04
CA GLU A 380 -5.02 -0.25 -13.90
C GLU A 380 -4.66 1.09 -13.26
N SER A 381 -4.61 2.17 -14.05
CA SER A 381 -4.35 3.50 -13.54
C SER A 381 -4.97 4.57 -14.45
N PRO A 382 -6.30 4.83 -14.28
CA PRO A 382 -7.01 5.81 -15.10
C PRO A 382 -6.37 7.19 -15.05
N PHE A 383 -5.84 7.57 -13.89
CA PHE A 383 -5.12 8.83 -13.70
C PHE A 383 -3.81 8.86 -14.50
N CYS A 384 -2.91 7.89 -14.34
CA CYS A 384 -1.60 7.92 -15.00
C CYS A 384 -1.70 7.78 -16.53
N THR A 385 -2.78 7.19 -17.04
CA THR A 385 -2.98 6.95 -18.49
C THR A 385 -3.78 8.04 -19.20
N SER A 386 -4.35 9.00 -18.47
CA SER A 386 -5.24 10.02 -19.07
C SER A 386 -4.50 11.17 -19.77
N SER A 387 -3.23 11.44 -19.45
CA SER A 387 -2.42 12.45 -20.15
C SER A 387 -0.91 12.22 -19.98
N ALA A 388 -0.10 12.87 -20.82
CA ALA A 388 1.35 12.84 -20.72
C ALA A 388 1.86 13.44 -19.40
N GLU A 389 1.25 14.54 -18.92
CA GLU A 389 1.60 15.13 -17.63
C GLU A 389 1.28 14.20 -16.46
N ASN A 390 0.11 13.53 -16.46
CA ASN A 390 -0.23 12.58 -15.41
C ASN A 390 0.70 11.37 -15.40
N CYS A 391 1.11 10.92 -16.59
CA CYS A 391 2.05 9.83 -16.69
C CYS A 391 3.42 10.19 -16.10
N GLN A 392 3.91 11.41 -16.35
CA GLN A 392 5.14 11.93 -15.76
C GLN A 392 5.05 12.05 -14.23
N GLN A 393 3.90 12.48 -13.70
CA GLN A 393 3.67 12.54 -12.25
C GLN A 393 3.73 11.15 -11.60
N CYS A 394 3.29 10.12 -12.32
CA CYS A 394 3.42 8.75 -11.88
C CYS A 394 4.84 8.17 -12.03
N GLY A 395 5.75 8.89 -12.68
CA GLY A 395 7.13 8.47 -12.93
C GLY A 395 7.36 7.73 -14.25
N GLY A 396 6.42 7.81 -15.20
CA GLY A 396 6.49 7.18 -16.52
C GLY A 396 6.37 8.18 -17.68
N GLU A 397 6.37 7.66 -18.90
CA GLU A 397 6.14 8.39 -20.14
C GLU A 397 4.97 7.77 -20.93
N LEU A 398 4.09 8.62 -21.46
CA LEU A 398 2.89 8.16 -22.15
C LEU A 398 3.26 7.60 -23.52
N CYS A 399 2.90 6.35 -23.77
CA CYS A 399 3.11 5.68 -25.06
C CYS A 399 1.77 5.55 -25.79
N GLY A 400 1.72 6.06 -27.02
CA GLY A 400 0.54 5.96 -27.89
C GLY A 400 0.38 4.56 -28.48
N GLY A 401 -0.84 4.04 -28.48
CA GLY A 401 -1.19 2.76 -29.11
C GLY A 401 -1.06 2.80 -30.63
N GLY A 402 0.15 2.58 -31.14
CA GLY A 402 0.44 2.27 -32.54
C GLY A 402 0.80 0.79 -32.70
N SER A 403 0.07 0.10 -33.57
CA SER A 403 0.22 -1.32 -33.93
C SER A 403 1.69 -1.76 -34.09
N GLN A 404 2.21 -2.59 -33.16
CA GLN A 404 3.44 -3.34 -33.40
C GLN A 404 3.12 -4.62 -34.18
N THR A 405 3.28 -4.55 -35.50
CA THR A 405 3.47 -5.72 -36.35
C THR A 405 4.88 -6.26 -36.17
N THR A 406 4.97 -7.57 -35.95
CA THR A 406 6.17 -8.39 -35.86
C THR A 406 7.13 -8.19 -37.04
N ALA A 407 8.41 -7.89 -36.78
CA ALA A 407 9.50 -8.18 -37.70
C ALA A 407 10.78 -8.56 -36.94
N ALA A 408 11.32 -9.73 -37.28
CA ALA A 408 12.54 -10.32 -36.76
C ALA A 408 13.81 -9.51 -37.16
N PRO A 409 14.95 -9.67 -36.45
CA PRO A 409 16.14 -8.88 -36.71
C PRO A 409 17.00 -9.47 -37.84
N PRO A 410 17.71 -8.64 -38.63
CA PRO A 410 18.90 -9.09 -39.32
C PRO A 410 20.18 -8.70 -38.56
N SER A 411 21.19 -9.52 -38.81
CA SER A 411 22.49 -9.62 -38.19
C SER A 411 23.52 -8.58 -38.67
N SER A 412 24.44 -8.28 -37.74
CA SER A 412 25.90 -8.17 -37.89
C SER A 412 26.58 -6.93 -38.52
N THR A 413 27.56 -6.45 -37.72
CA THR A 413 28.94 -5.99 -38.05
C THR A 413 29.26 -4.51 -38.37
N THR A 414 30.03 -3.93 -37.43
CA THR A 414 31.23 -3.07 -37.58
C THR A 414 31.18 -1.71 -38.29
N GLY A 415 31.68 -0.67 -37.61
CA GLY A 415 32.27 0.51 -38.27
C GLY A 415 32.26 1.77 -37.40
N ARG A 416 33.44 2.21 -36.98
CA ARG A 416 33.74 3.37 -36.12
C ARG A 416 34.23 4.53 -37.00
N THR A 417 33.61 5.72 -36.94
CA THR A 417 34.29 7.05 -37.00
C THR A 417 33.32 8.25 -36.86
N ILE A 418 33.82 9.30 -36.18
CA ILE A 418 33.31 10.69 -36.05
C ILE A 418 34.10 11.56 -37.07
N PRO A 419 33.52 12.58 -37.74
CA PRO A 419 33.71 13.98 -37.28
C PRO A 419 32.56 14.99 -37.51
N ALA A 420 32.47 15.91 -36.54
CA ALA A 420 32.19 17.35 -36.52
C ALA A 420 31.32 18.09 -37.58
N SER A 421 30.39 18.87 -37.01
CA SER A 421 29.98 20.28 -37.28
C SER A 421 29.55 20.73 -38.69
N THR A 422 28.36 21.30 -38.79
CA THR A 422 28.16 22.72 -39.18
C THR A 422 26.72 23.18 -38.95
N THR A 423 26.62 24.41 -38.48
CA THR A 423 25.45 25.27 -38.33
C THR A 423 24.84 25.65 -39.69
N THR A 424 23.51 25.71 -39.79
CA THR A 424 22.80 26.78 -40.50
C THR A 424 21.30 26.76 -40.21
N THR A 425 20.81 27.97 -39.99
CA THR A 425 19.44 28.43 -39.80
C THR A 425 18.61 28.34 -41.09
N SER A 426 17.33 27.98 -41.00
CA SER A 426 16.27 28.69 -41.74
C SER A 426 14.87 28.37 -41.20
N GLU A 427 14.12 29.46 -41.15
CA GLU A 427 12.70 29.75 -40.92
C GLU A 427 11.68 28.67 -41.32
N GLY A 428 10.65 28.55 -40.47
CA GLY A 428 9.40 27.83 -40.74
C GLY A 428 8.24 28.48 -39.97
N THR A 429 7.52 29.34 -40.67
CA THR A 429 6.16 29.88 -40.48
C THR A 429 5.30 29.40 -39.30
N GLU A 430 4.80 30.38 -38.54
CA GLU A 430 3.69 30.31 -37.58
C GLU A 430 2.35 29.88 -38.23
N SER A 431 1.60 29.02 -37.53
CA SER A 431 0.15 28.92 -37.65
C SER A 431 -0.46 29.23 -36.28
N THR A 432 -1.26 30.29 -36.23
CA THR A 432 -1.99 30.77 -35.07
C THR A 432 -3.22 29.91 -34.77
N SER A 433 -3.41 29.53 -33.51
CA SER A 433 -4.72 29.25 -32.92
C SER A 433 -4.70 29.63 -31.44
N GLY A 434 -5.23 30.81 -31.13
CA GLY A 434 -5.34 31.34 -29.77
C GLY A 434 -6.49 30.70 -28.98
N VAL A 435 -6.33 30.64 -27.66
CA VAL A 435 -7.40 30.45 -26.68
C VAL A 435 -7.41 31.68 -25.75
N PRO A 436 -8.54 32.37 -25.54
CA PRO A 436 -8.62 33.51 -24.63
C PRO A 436 -8.91 33.08 -23.18
N GLY A 437 -8.20 33.70 -22.22
CA GLY A 437 -8.66 33.99 -20.86
C GLY A 437 -8.39 32.95 -19.76
N GLY A 438 -7.16 32.88 -19.25
CA GLY A 438 -6.84 32.13 -18.01
C GLY A 438 -6.91 33.02 -16.77
N ALA A 439 -7.71 32.65 -15.77
CA ALA A 439 -7.66 33.26 -14.44
C ALA A 439 -6.37 32.82 -13.71
N VAL A 440 -5.76 33.71 -12.93
CA VAL A 440 -4.47 33.45 -12.26
C VAL A 440 -4.62 33.68 -10.75
N CYS A 441 -4.03 32.80 -9.94
CA CYS A 441 -4.09 32.87 -8.47
C CYS A 441 -2.85 33.63 -7.94
N CYS A 442 -3.03 34.75 -7.24
CA CYS A 442 -1.92 35.63 -6.82
C CYS A 442 -1.86 35.77 -5.28
N TYR A 443 -0.67 35.98 -4.71
CA TYR A 443 -0.41 35.88 -3.26
C TYR A 443 -0.12 37.26 -2.63
N PRO A 444 -0.57 37.56 -1.39
CA PRO A 444 -0.51 38.91 -0.85
C PRO A 444 0.84 39.25 -0.20
N ASP A 445 1.61 40.10 -0.89
CA ASP A 445 2.57 41.09 -0.35
C ASP A 445 2.48 42.36 -1.22
N CYS A 446 1.38 43.11 -1.08
CA CYS A 446 1.09 44.25 -1.96
C CYS A 446 1.79 45.54 -1.50
N GLY A 447 3.03 45.72 -1.94
CA GLY A 447 3.75 47.00 -1.96
C GLY A 447 4.72 47.18 -3.14
N ALA A 448 4.73 46.25 -4.10
CA ALA A 448 5.66 46.26 -5.24
C ALA A 448 4.92 46.04 -6.58
N PRO A 449 5.47 46.49 -7.73
CA PRO A 449 4.73 46.58 -8.99
C PRO A 449 4.52 45.22 -9.67
N GLN A 450 3.26 44.96 -10.07
CA GLN A 450 2.66 44.05 -11.09
C GLN A 450 3.32 42.73 -11.56
N ASN A 451 4.39 42.21 -10.96
CA ASN A 451 5.09 41.01 -11.48
C ASN A 451 5.10 39.81 -10.51
N GLN A 452 4.09 39.61 -9.66
CA GLN A 452 4.03 38.43 -8.77
C GLN A 452 2.73 37.62 -8.89
N CYS A 453 2.39 37.23 -10.12
CA CYS A 453 1.59 36.02 -10.33
C CYS A 453 2.55 34.96 -10.92
N ASN A 454 2.69 33.83 -10.25
CA ASN A 454 3.75 32.86 -10.51
C ASN A 454 3.32 31.86 -11.60
N THR A 455 3.64 32.16 -12.86
CA THR A 455 3.27 31.35 -14.03
C THR A 455 3.94 29.97 -14.10
N GLU A 456 4.85 29.62 -13.17
CA GLU A 456 5.52 28.32 -13.12
C GLU A 456 5.11 27.47 -11.90
N ARG A 457 4.18 27.95 -11.07
CA ARG A 457 3.69 27.23 -9.87
C ARG A 457 2.18 26.98 -9.87
N ASP A 458 1.50 27.34 -10.95
CA ASP A 458 0.06 27.19 -11.07
C ASP A 458 -0.31 25.73 -11.41
N SER A 459 -0.46 24.91 -10.36
CA SER A 459 -1.26 23.70 -10.50
C SER A 459 -2.64 24.08 -11.06
N PRO A 460 -3.19 23.33 -12.04
CA PRO A 460 -4.56 23.53 -12.53
C PRO A 460 -5.60 23.59 -11.39
N PHE A 461 -5.27 22.99 -10.24
CA PHE A 461 -6.04 23.09 -9.02
C PHE A 461 -6.18 24.52 -8.50
N CYS A 462 -5.10 25.28 -8.30
CA CYS A 462 -5.17 26.60 -7.63
C CYS A 462 -5.88 27.67 -8.46
N THR A 463 -5.87 27.55 -9.80
CA THR A 463 -6.51 28.51 -10.72
C THR A 463 -7.94 28.11 -11.12
N SER A 464 -8.38 26.89 -10.79
CA SER A 464 -9.70 26.38 -11.19
C SER A 464 -10.90 27.01 -10.47
N SER A 465 -10.71 27.60 -9.29
CA SER A 465 -11.76 28.33 -8.58
C SER A 465 -11.20 29.27 -7.50
N ALA A 466 -11.97 30.28 -7.12
CA ALA A 466 -11.61 31.18 -6.03
C ALA A 466 -11.45 30.46 -4.67
N ALA A 467 -12.12 29.32 -4.47
CA ALA A 467 -11.98 28.51 -3.27
C ALA A 467 -10.63 27.77 -3.24
N ASN A 468 -10.21 27.21 -4.36
CA ASN A 468 -8.94 26.50 -4.49
C ASN A 468 -7.76 27.48 -4.39
N CYS A 469 -7.91 28.67 -4.96
CA CYS A 469 -6.90 29.71 -4.85
C CYS A 469 -6.66 30.13 -3.39
N ARG A 470 -7.73 30.30 -2.60
CA ARG A 470 -7.64 30.54 -1.14
C ARG A 470 -7.02 29.35 -0.40
N GLY A 471 -7.34 28.12 -0.79
CA GLY A 471 -6.73 26.90 -0.23
C GLY A 471 -5.21 26.82 -0.49
N CYS A 472 -4.74 27.40 -1.60
CA CYS A 472 -3.32 27.51 -1.91
C CYS A 472 -2.64 28.72 -1.23
N GLY A 473 -3.39 29.62 -0.58
CA GLY A 473 -2.89 30.81 0.11
C GLY A 473 -2.94 32.12 -0.69
N GLY A 474 -3.64 32.14 -1.84
CA GLY A 474 -3.75 33.31 -2.73
C GLY A 474 -5.20 33.78 -2.97
N GLU A 475 -5.35 34.78 -3.83
CA GLU A 475 -6.62 35.35 -4.29
C GLU A 475 -6.71 35.37 -5.83
N LEU A 476 -7.90 35.05 -6.37
CA LEU A 476 -8.08 34.80 -7.80
C LEU A 476 -8.28 36.12 -8.56
N CYS A 477 -7.37 36.45 -9.48
CA CYS A 477 -7.40 37.67 -10.28
C CYS A 477 -7.89 37.38 -11.71
N SER A 478 -8.80 38.20 -12.22
CA SER A 478 -9.29 38.10 -13.61
C SER A 478 -8.33 38.86 -14.53
N GLY A 479 -7.67 38.18 -15.48
CA GLY A 479 -6.77 38.82 -16.44
C GLY A 479 -7.50 39.76 -17.39
N GLY A 480 -7.34 41.07 -17.23
CA GLY A 480 -7.80 42.10 -18.17
C GLY A 480 -6.66 42.56 -19.08
N GLY A 481 -6.72 42.24 -20.37
CA GLY A 481 -5.85 42.82 -21.39
C GLY A 481 -6.23 44.28 -21.67
N GLY A 482 -5.29 45.21 -21.47
CA GLY A 482 -5.49 46.64 -21.68
C GLY A 482 -5.57 47.04 -23.16
N GLY A 483 -6.48 47.97 -23.46
CA GLY A 483 -6.43 48.80 -24.67
C GLY A 483 -5.80 50.14 -24.33
N ALA A 484 -4.67 50.47 -24.96
CA ALA A 484 -4.06 51.78 -24.86
C ALA A 484 -4.87 52.82 -25.65
N GLN A 485 -5.17 53.97 -25.04
CA GLN A 485 -5.25 55.24 -25.75
C GLN A 485 -4.11 56.16 -25.27
N THR A 486 -3.49 56.79 -26.25
CA THR A 486 -2.24 57.54 -26.25
C THR A 486 -2.38 59.00 -25.77
N SER A 487 -1.25 59.54 -25.28
CA SER A 487 -0.82 60.97 -25.28
C SER A 487 -1.59 61.94 -24.35
N ALA A 488 -0.99 62.89 -23.63
CA ALA A 488 0.31 63.56 -23.72
C ALA A 488 0.74 64.22 -22.38
N GLU A 489 2.06 64.24 -22.16
CA GLU A 489 2.94 65.24 -21.50
C GLU A 489 2.78 65.79 -20.05
N PRO A 490 3.91 66.23 -19.43
CA PRO A 490 4.09 66.36 -17.98
C PRO A 490 4.06 67.81 -17.48
N THR A 491 3.89 67.98 -16.16
CA THR A 491 4.43 69.03 -15.25
C THR A 491 3.55 69.04 -13.99
N THR A 492 4.04 68.87 -12.77
CA THR A 492 4.80 69.89 -12.03
C THR A 492 5.31 69.27 -10.72
N THR A 493 6.56 69.59 -10.39
CA THR A 493 7.11 69.67 -9.04
C THR A 493 6.24 70.47 -8.09
N THR A 494 6.05 70.02 -6.84
CA THR A 494 6.41 70.84 -5.67
C THR A 494 6.57 69.98 -4.40
N THR A 495 7.72 70.17 -3.76
CA THR A 495 8.07 69.92 -2.36
C THR A 495 7.04 70.49 -1.37
N TRP A 496 6.81 69.79 -0.25
CA TRP A 496 7.23 70.19 1.10
C TRP A 496 7.28 68.95 2.00
#